data_AF-A6FE86-F1
#
_entry.id   AF-A6FE86-F1
#
_cell.length_a   1.000
_cell.length_b   1.000
_cell.length_c   1.000
_cell.angle_alpha   90.00
_cell.angle_beta   90.00
_cell.angle_gamma   90.00
#
_symmetry.space_group_name_H-M   'P 1'
#
loop_
_entity.id
_entity.type
_entity.pdbx_description
1 polymer ?
#
loop_
_entity_poly.entity_id
_entity_poly.type
_entity_poly.pdbx_seq_one_letter_code
_entity_poly.pdbx_strand_id
1 'polypeptide(L)'
;MEFLMGFKKICLAMLATLSLSQPAVANEVAAQFSTVGLNAPASQQVNGFRFSLFHGQTETVQGFDMAVLGLSEVDKLEGISFNLLLGASKVNNEFSGASFSLLNWHLGHDTGFNMALVNNTTHVKGVNFAMVNLSKTVAGANIGLVNYSEKLSLVDFGVMNYAKTAKFQFGLFNITENLQGLQIGLLNYAENGVVKILPLINFKHSF
;
A
#
# COMPACT_ATOMS: atom_id res chain seq x y z
N MET A 1 -17.86 -2.60 31.15
CA MET A 1 -17.65 -4.04 31.44
C MET A 1 -18.41 -4.94 30.47
N GLU A 2 -19.62 -4.57 30.03
CA GLU A 2 -20.41 -5.36 29.08
C GLU A 2 -19.84 -5.44 27.64
N PHE A 3 -19.21 -4.37 27.16
CA PHE A 3 -18.59 -4.34 25.82
C PHE A 3 -17.46 -5.39 25.67
N LEU A 4 -16.63 -5.53 26.70
CA LEU A 4 -15.54 -6.53 26.75
C LEU A 4 -16.07 -7.96 26.82
N MET A 5 -17.26 -8.13 27.41
CA MET A 5 -17.93 -9.42 27.57
C MET A 5 -18.64 -9.87 26.28
N GLY A 6 -19.16 -8.92 25.49
CA GLY A 6 -19.67 -9.17 24.14
C GLY A 6 -18.57 -9.57 23.15
N PHE A 7 -17.44 -8.87 23.20
CA PHE A 7 -16.27 -9.18 22.35
C PHE A 7 -15.72 -10.58 22.60
N LYS A 8 -15.58 -10.99 23.87
CA LYS A 8 -15.18 -12.36 24.22
C LYS A 8 -16.14 -13.43 23.69
N LYS A 9 -17.45 -13.19 23.74
CA LYS A 9 -18.47 -14.14 23.24
C LYS A 9 -18.43 -14.29 21.72
N ILE A 10 -18.18 -13.19 21.00
CA ILE A 10 -18.01 -13.20 19.55
C ILE A 10 -16.73 -13.94 19.16
N CYS A 11 -15.60 -13.68 19.83
CA CYS A 11 -14.36 -14.43 19.62
C CYS A 11 -14.50 -15.93 19.92
N LEU A 12 -15.23 -16.28 20.99
CA LEU A 12 -15.45 -17.67 21.39
C LEU A 12 -16.39 -18.42 20.43
N ALA A 13 -17.40 -17.73 19.88
CA ALA A 13 -18.30 -18.28 18.87
C ALA A 13 -17.58 -18.51 17.53
N MET A 14 -16.63 -17.64 17.17
CA MET A 14 -15.77 -17.85 16.00
C MET A 14 -14.78 -19.00 16.19
N LEU A 15 -14.27 -19.22 17.41
CA LEU A 15 -13.41 -20.37 17.71
C LEU A 15 -14.14 -21.73 17.65
N ALA A 16 -15.43 -21.78 17.98
CA ALA A 16 -16.17 -23.03 18.13
C ALA A 16 -16.59 -23.68 16.80
N THR A 17 -16.63 -22.93 15.69
CA THR A 17 -16.98 -23.46 14.36
C THR A 17 -15.78 -24.04 13.59
N LEU A 18 -14.57 -23.96 14.16
CA LEU A 18 -13.30 -24.33 13.52
C LEU A 18 -12.88 -25.80 13.69
N SER A 19 -13.63 -26.62 14.42
CA SER A 19 -13.21 -27.97 14.83
C SER A 19 -13.71 -29.13 13.96
N LEU A 20 -14.06 -28.91 12.68
CA LEU A 20 -14.41 -29.98 11.76
C LEU A 20 -13.28 -30.18 10.73
N SER A 21 -12.45 -31.19 10.98
CA SER A 21 -11.35 -31.62 10.12
C SER A 21 -11.86 -32.32 8.85
N GLN A 22 -11.50 -31.80 7.68
CA GLN A 22 -11.61 -32.50 6.38
C GLN A 22 -10.28 -32.40 5.61
N PRO A 23 -9.96 -33.39 4.75
CA PRO A 23 -8.64 -33.55 4.15
C PRO A 23 -8.33 -32.49 3.07
N ALA A 24 -7.05 -32.32 2.80
CA ALA A 24 -6.44 -31.31 1.93
C ALA A 24 -6.93 -31.37 0.47
N VAL A 25 -8.01 -30.66 0.19
CA VAL A 25 -8.22 -29.91 -1.05
C VAL A 25 -7.68 -28.50 -0.79
N ALA A 26 -7.19 -27.76 -1.79
CA ALA A 26 -6.91 -26.33 -1.64
C ALA A 26 -8.23 -25.62 -1.31
N ASN A 27 -8.58 -25.61 -0.02
CA ASN A 27 -9.90 -25.30 0.46
C ASN A 27 -9.95 -23.79 0.66
N GLU A 28 -10.45 -23.09 -0.34
CA GLU A 28 -10.77 -21.68 -0.22
C GLU A 28 -11.72 -21.48 0.97
N VAL A 29 -11.35 -20.58 1.89
CA VAL A 29 -12.16 -20.31 3.09
C VAL A 29 -12.78 -18.91 3.00
N ALA A 30 -14.04 -18.79 3.40
CA ALA A 30 -14.73 -17.51 3.39
C ALA A 30 -14.25 -16.57 4.52
N ALA A 31 -13.81 -17.13 5.64
CA ALA A 31 -13.27 -16.38 6.75
C ALA A 31 -12.05 -17.07 7.35
N GLN A 32 -11.04 -16.30 7.75
CA GLN A 32 -9.83 -16.82 8.38
C GLN A 32 -9.34 -15.89 9.49
N PHE A 33 -9.03 -16.48 10.64
CA PHE A 33 -8.22 -15.88 11.68
C PHE A 33 -6.75 -16.28 11.46
N SER A 34 -5.84 -15.32 11.59
CA SER A 34 -4.41 -15.53 11.42
C SER A 34 -3.63 -14.92 12.57
N THR A 35 -2.64 -15.64 13.08
CA THR A 35 -1.67 -15.15 14.07
C THR A 35 -0.35 -15.88 13.91
N VAL A 36 0.60 -15.63 14.81
CA VAL A 36 1.97 -16.14 14.74
C VAL A 36 1.98 -17.66 14.58
N GLY A 37 2.30 -18.12 13.37
CA GLY A 37 2.39 -19.54 13.03
C GLY A 37 1.05 -20.31 12.98
N LEU A 38 -0.09 -19.60 12.98
CA LEU A 38 -1.40 -20.24 12.99
C LEU A 38 -2.40 -19.53 12.06
N ASN A 39 -2.97 -20.29 11.13
CA ASN A 39 -4.14 -19.91 10.36
C ASN A 39 -5.31 -20.83 10.73
N ALA A 40 -6.47 -20.24 11.01
CA ALA A 40 -7.68 -20.94 11.42
C ALA A 40 -8.89 -20.40 10.61
N PRO A 41 -9.45 -21.16 9.66
CA PRO A 41 -9.03 -22.50 9.26
C PRO A 41 -7.68 -22.47 8.54
N ALA A 42 -6.97 -23.60 8.54
CA ALA A 42 -5.71 -23.75 7.83
C ALA A 42 -5.95 -23.77 6.32
N SER A 43 -5.76 -22.62 5.68
CA SER A 43 -5.84 -22.43 4.23
C SER A 43 -4.90 -21.32 3.80
N GLN A 44 -4.45 -21.38 2.55
CA GLN A 44 -3.66 -20.34 1.89
C GLN A 44 -4.50 -19.46 0.96
N GLN A 45 -5.81 -19.71 0.86
CA GLN A 45 -6.73 -18.96 0.01
C GLN A 45 -7.94 -18.54 0.82
N VAL A 46 -8.14 -17.23 0.93
CA VAL A 46 -9.29 -16.63 1.60
C VAL A 46 -10.10 -15.86 0.58
N ASN A 47 -11.40 -16.15 0.47
CA ASN A 47 -12.34 -15.40 -0.36
C ASN A 47 -13.49 -14.88 0.50
N GLY A 48 -13.26 -13.73 1.12
CA GLY A 48 -14.19 -13.09 2.03
C GLY A 48 -13.44 -12.23 3.01
N PHE A 49 -13.20 -12.72 4.23
CA PHE A 49 -12.67 -11.91 5.33
C PHE A 49 -11.49 -12.57 6.04
N ARG A 50 -10.36 -11.87 6.14
CA ARG A 50 -9.23 -12.29 6.97
C ARG A 50 -9.02 -11.30 8.12
N PHE A 51 -8.89 -11.82 9.33
CA PHE A 51 -8.46 -11.06 10.50
C PHE A 51 -7.13 -11.60 11.02
N SER A 52 -6.17 -10.71 11.23
CA SER A 52 -4.82 -11.04 11.69
C SER A 52 -4.49 -10.33 13.00
N LEU A 53 -3.83 -11.04 13.91
CA LEU A 53 -3.29 -10.49 15.17
C LEU A 53 -1.80 -10.81 15.27
N PHE A 54 -0.97 -9.79 15.54
CA PHE A 54 0.51 -9.84 15.58
C PHE A 54 1.19 -10.13 14.24
N HIS A 55 0.92 -11.28 13.63
CA HIS A 55 1.45 -11.63 12.32
C HIS A 55 0.51 -12.63 11.67
N GLY A 56 0.01 -12.32 10.47
CA GLY A 56 -0.75 -13.28 9.69
C GLY A 56 -0.18 -13.43 8.29
N GLN A 57 -0.10 -14.67 7.81
CA GLN A 57 0.50 -14.99 6.51
C GLN A 57 -0.42 -15.91 5.71
N THR A 58 -0.77 -15.50 4.50
CA THR A 58 -1.66 -16.25 3.60
C THR A 58 -1.25 -15.98 2.15
N GLU A 59 -1.26 -16.95 1.25
CA GLU A 59 -0.88 -16.69 -0.15
C GLU A 59 -1.86 -15.74 -0.86
N THR A 60 -3.17 -16.02 -0.80
CA THR A 60 -4.18 -15.22 -1.51
C THR A 60 -5.31 -14.78 -0.58
N VAL A 61 -5.64 -13.49 -0.64
CA VAL A 61 -6.86 -12.94 -0.03
C VAL A 61 -7.65 -12.16 -1.07
N GLN A 62 -8.86 -12.61 -1.34
CA GLN A 62 -9.87 -11.90 -2.14
C GLN A 62 -10.96 -11.41 -1.18
N GLY A 63 -11.21 -10.11 -1.12
CA GLY A 63 -12.19 -9.51 -0.22
C GLY A 63 -11.56 -8.53 0.76
N PHE A 64 -11.70 -8.78 2.06
CA PHE A 64 -11.31 -7.87 3.13
C PHE A 64 -10.24 -8.48 4.02
N ASP A 65 -9.11 -7.79 4.15
CA ASP A 65 -8.01 -8.17 5.04
C ASP A 65 -7.84 -7.10 6.13
N MET A 66 -7.73 -7.53 7.38
CA MET A 66 -7.53 -6.65 8.52
C MET A 66 -6.50 -7.23 9.46
N ALA A 67 -5.46 -6.45 9.76
CA ALA A 67 -4.55 -6.71 10.86
C ALA A 67 -4.76 -5.69 11.99
N VAL A 68 -4.77 -6.19 13.21
CA VAL A 68 -4.73 -5.39 14.43
C VAL A 68 -3.43 -5.70 15.16
N LEU A 69 -2.67 -4.67 15.55
CA LEU A 69 -1.43 -4.83 16.32
C LEU A 69 -0.44 -5.81 15.67
N GLY A 70 -0.26 -5.75 14.36
CA GLY A 70 0.54 -6.74 13.66
C GLY A 70 0.78 -6.53 12.18
N LEU A 71 1.51 -7.48 11.60
CA LEU A 71 1.81 -7.53 10.17
C LEU A 71 0.82 -8.46 9.46
N SER A 72 0.07 -7.92 8.50
CA SER A 72 -0.60 -8.69 7.47
C SER A 72 0.41 -8.97 6.35
N GLU A 73 0.73 -10.24 6.11
CA GLU A 73 1.54 -10.67 4.97
C GLU A 73 0.68 -11.48 4.00
N VAL A 74 0.62 -11.05 2.74
CA VAL A 74 -0.13 -11.69 1.67
C VAL A 74 0.69 -11.70 0.39
N ASP A 75 0.65 -12.76 -0.41
CA ASP A 75 1.32 -12.73 -1.73
C ASP A 75 0.47 -11.99 -2.76
N LYS A 76 -0.82 -12.33 -2.84
CA LYS A 76 -1.82 -11.67 -3.69
C LYS A 76 -3.04 -11.22 -2.90
N LEU A 77 -3.28 -9.91 -2.87
CA LEU A 77 -4.45 -9.32 -2.19
C LEU A 77 -5.31 -8.58 -3.21
N GLU A 78 -6.55 -9.01 -3.37
CA GLU A 78 -7.57 -8.33 -4.17
C GLU A 78 -8.73 -7.88 -3.28
N GLY A 79 -8.89 -6.56 -3.10
CA GLY A 79 -9.97 -5.97 -2.33
C GLY A 79 -9.49 -4.88 -1.36
N ILE A 80 -9.92 -4.95 -0.10
CA ILE A 80 -9.65 -3.90 0.90
C ILE A 80 -8.72 -4.44 1.97
N SER A 81 -7.58 -3.76 2.20
CA SER A 81 -6.75 -3.98 3.37
C SER A 81 -6.97 -2.84 4.37
N PHE A 82 -7.40 -3.14 5.59
CA PHE A 82 -7.68 -2.14 6.62
C PHE A 82 -7.00 -2.51 7.94
N ASN A 83 -5.82 -1.94 8.17
CA ASN A 83 -4.94 -2.31 9.26
C ASN A 83 -4.91 -1.21 10.33
N LEU A 84 -5.30 -1.55 11.55
CA LEU A 84 -5.48 -0.65 12.69
C LEU A 84 -4.43 -0.90 13.79
N LEU A 85 -4.22 0.11 14.66
CA LEU A 85 -3.44 -0.01 15.90
C LEU A 85 -2.06 -0.65 15.71
N LEU A 86 -1.14 -0.02 14.97
CA LEU A 86 0.15 -0.62 14.57
C LEU A 86 0.06 -1.73 13.51
N GLY A 87 -1.07 -1.83 12.83
CA GLY A 87 -1.24 -2.69 11.67
C GLY A 87 -0.41 -2.24 10.46
N ALA A 88 0.36 -3.15 9.90
CA ALA A 88 1.12 -2.97 8.66
C ALA A 88 0.63 -3.97 7.59
N SER A 89 0.55 -3.52 6.34
CA SER A 89 0.28 -4.37 5.18
C SER A 89 1.60 -4.69 4.49
N LYS A 90 1.88 -5.97 4.25
CA LYS A 90 2.96 -6.43 3.39
C LYS A 90 2.37 -7.29 2.27
N VAL A 91 2.54 -6.84 1.03
CA VAL A 91 2.09 -7.57 -0.15
C VAL A 91 3.30 -7.93 -0.99
N ASN A 92 3.56 -9.24 -1.16
CA ASN A 92 4.79 -9.69 -1.81
C ASN A 92 4.73 -9.55 -3.34
N ASN A 93 3.58 -9.86 -3.98
CA ASN A 93 3.51 -9.98 -5.45
C ASN A 93 2.48 -9.06 -6.11
N GLU A 94 1.20 -9.10 -5.71
CA GLU A 94 0.14 -8.36 -6.38
C GLU A 94 -0.87 -7.79 -5.38
N PHE A 95 -1.12 -6.49 -5.47
CA PHE A 95 -2.18 -5.81 -4.76
C PHE A 95 -3.16 -5.20 -5.77
N SER A 96 -4.46 -5.43 -5.59
CA SER A 96 -5.52 -4.80 -6.38
C SER A 96 -6.64 -4.32 -5.47
N GLY A 97 -6.82 -3.01 -5.31
CA GLY A 97 -7.92 -2.45 -4.52
C GLY A 97 -7.51 -1.27 -3.64
N ALA A 98 -7.92 -1.25 -2.36
CA ALA A 98 -7.71 -0.12 -1.46
C ALA A 98 -7.07 -0.54 -0.13
N SER A 99 -5.90 0.02 0.20
CA SER A 99 -5.17 -0.25 1.44
C SER A 99 -5.19 0.96 2.37
N PHE A 100 -5.47 0.73 3.64
CA PHE A 100 -5.47 1.73 4.72
C PHE A 100 -4.69 1.16 5.90
N SER A 101 -3.45 1.62 6.09
CA SER A 101 -2.52 1.05 7.09
C SER A 101 -1.66 2.14 7.74
N LEU A 102 -0.87 1.81 8.77
CA LEU A 102 0.23 2.73 9.16
C LEU A 102 1.41 2.64 8.20
N LEU A 103 1.70 1.43 7.73
CA LEU A 103 2.76 1.13 6.79
C LEU A 103 2.23 0.17 5.73
N ASN A 104 2.40 0.54 4.45
CA ASN A 104 2.24 -0.37 3.32
C ASN A 104 3.62 -0.74 2.79
N TRP A 105 3.95 -2.02 2.77
CA TRP A 105 5.19 -2.57 2.22
C TRP A 105 4.84 -3.52 1.08
N HIS A 106 4.64 -2.97 -0.12
CA HIS A 106 4.21 -3.75 -1.28
C HIS A 106 5.38 -3.92 -2.26
N LEU A 107 5.90 -5.14 -2.34
CA LEU A 107 7.11 -5.47 -3.09
C LEU A 107 6.85 -5.68 -4.58
N GLY A 108 5.61 -5.90 -4.98
CA GLY A 108 5.22 -6.25 -6.34
C GLY A 108 4.49 -5.16 -7.11
N HIS A 109 3.32 -5.49 -7.66
CA HIS A 109 2.49 -4.59 -8.47
C HIS A 109 1.20 -4.22 -7.76
N ASP A 110 0.96 -2.93 -7.63
CA ASP A 110 -0.22 -2.37 -7.01
C ASP A 110 -1.10 -1.74 -8.07
N THR A 111 -2.38 -2.11 -8.10
CA THR A 111 -3.41 -1.43 -8.87
C THR A 111 -4.48 -0.91 -7.93
N GLY A 112 -4.54 0.40 -7.71
CA GLY A 112 -5.57 1.00 -6.86
C GLY A 112 -5.07 2.10 -5.93
N PHE A 113 -5.51 2.09 -4.67
CA PHE A 113 -5.32 3.18 -3.72
C PHE A 113 -4.58 2.69 -2.47
N ASN A 114 -3.41 3.28 -2.17
CA ASN A 114 -2.62 2.94 -0.99
C ASN A 114 -2.55 4.15 -0.05
N MET A 115 -3.23 4.09 1.09
CA MET A 115 -3.16 5.08 2.16
C MET A 115 -2.33 4.57 3.34
N ALA A 116 -1.31 5.33 3.74
CA ALA A 116 -0.54 5.04 4.95
C ALA A 116 0.14 6.27 5.57
N LEU A 117 0.86 6.11 6.69
CA LEU A 117 1.88 7.09 7.08
C LEU A 117 3.11 6.96 6.18
N VAL A 118 3.48 5.71 5.87
CA VAL A 118 4.57 5.38 4.95
C VAL A 118 4.08 4.36 3.93
N ASN A 119 4.15 4.70 2.65
CA ASN A 119 4.01 3.75 1.55
C ASN A 119 5.41 3.40 1.03
N ASN A 120 5.77 2.13 1.04
CA ASN A 120 6.94 1.57 0.38
C ASN A 120 6.45 0.57 -0.68
N THR A 121 6.37 1.01 -1.93
CA THR A 121 5.68 0.29 -3.02
C THR A 121 6.56 0.17 -4.26
N THR A 122 6.69 -1.00 -4.89
CA THR A 122 7.56 -1.12 -6.07
C THR A 122 6.94 -0.50 -7.33
N HIS A 123 5.85 -1.08 -7.86
CA HIS A 123 5.19 -0.61 -9.08
C HIS A 123 3.74 -0.27 -8.79
N VAL A 124 3.34 0.98 -9.02
CA VAL A 124 1.98 1.44 -8.72
C VAL A 124 1.28 1.92 -9.96
N LYS A 125 0.10 1.38 -10.22
CA LYS A 125 -0.90 1.90 -11.17
C LYS A 125 -2.10 2.40 -10.37
N GLY A 126 -2.03 3.65 -9.93
CA GLY A 126 -3.03 4.21 -9.04
C GLY A 126 -2.50 5.34 -8.17
N VAL A 127 -2.97 5.44 -6.93
CA VAL A 127 -2.66 6.55 -6.04
C VAL A 127 -2.00 6.04 -4.76
N ASN A 128 -0.84 6.58 -4.44
CA ASN A 128 -0.24 6.49 -3.13
C ASN A 128 -0.52 7.78 -2.36
N PHE A 129 -1.16 7.67 -1.20
CA PHE A 129 -1.45 8.79 -0.30
C PHE A 129 -0.79 8.52 1.07
N ALA A 130 0.29 9.23 1.39
CA ALA A 130 0.98 9.05 2.67
C ALA A 130 1.78 10.28 3.08
N MET A 131 2.27 10.32 4.32
CA MET A 131 3.24 11.36 4.70
C MET A 131 4.54 11.17 3.91
N VAL A 132 4.97 9.92 3.74
CA VAL A 132 6.13 9.55 2.95
C VAL A 132 5.75 8.45 1.94
N ASN A 133 5.94 8.72 0.66
CA ASN A 133 5.81 7.74 -0.41
C ASN A 133 7.20 7.41 -0.96
N LEU A 134 7.60 6.14 -0.86
CA LEU A 134 8.80 5.58 -1.45
C LEU A 134 8.38 4.58 -2.51
N SER A 135 8.73 4.85 -3.76
CA SER A 135 8.32 3.99 -4.87
C SER A 135 9.40 3.81 -5.92
N LYS A 136 9.30 2.76 -6.75
CA LYS A 136 10.15 2.67 -7.95
C LYS A 136 9.51 3.35 -9.14
N THR A 137 8.28 2.95 -9.43
CA THR A 137 7.51 3.44 -10.59
C THR A 137 6.08 3.72 -10.20
N VAL A 138 5.56 4.90 -10.53
CA VAL A 138 4.18 5.31 -10.26
C VAL A 138 3.50 5.80 -11.54
N ALA A 139 2.70 4.91 -12.13
CA ALA A 139 1.78 5.20 -13.22
C ALA A 139 0.43 5.71 -12.67
N GLY A 140 0.47 6.85 -12.00
CA GLY A 140 -0.67 7.49 -11.38
C GLY A 140 -0.24 8.70 -10.57
N ALA A 141 -0.56 8.76 -9.27
CA ALA A 141 -0.19 9.88 -8.41
C ALA A 141 0.43 9.47 -7.07
N ASN A 142 1.50 10.15 -6.66
CA ASN A 142 1.93 10.20 -5.27
C ASN A 142 1.47 11.51 -4.63
N ILE A 143 0.85 11.42 -3.45
CA ILE A 143 0.39 12.58 -2.68
C ILE A 143 0.93 12.42 -1.26
N GLY A 144 1.73 13.39 -0.81
CA GLY A 144 2.38 13.30 0.49
C GLY A 144 3.29 14.46 0.85
N LEU A 145 3.89 14.44 2.04
CA LEU A 145 4.89 15.46 2.39
C LEU A 145 6.17 15.21 1.58
N VAL A 146 6.59 13.96 1.51
CA VAL A 146 7.76 13.52 0.74
C VAL A 146 7.33 12.44 -0.24
N ASN A 147 7.58 12.68 -1.52
CA ASN A 147 7.40 11.69 -2.58
C ASN A 147 8.75 11.40 -3.23
N TYR A 148 9.16 10.14 -3.21
CA TYR A 148 10.39 9.67 -3.81
C TYR A 148 10.09 8.52 -4.77
N SER A 149 10.44 8.69 -6.04
CA SER A 149 10.32 7.66 -7.07
C SER A 149 11.67 7.36 -7.73
N GLU A 150 12.17 6.13 -7.61
CA GLU A 150 13.50 5.75 -8.15
C GLU A 150 13.61 5.90 -9.67
N LYS A 151 12.53 5.65 -10.41
CA LYS A 151 12.54 5.62 -11.88
C LYS A 151 11.57 6.62 -12.51
N LEU A 152 10.28 6.49 -12.22
CA LEU A 152 9.23 7.24 -12.90
C LEU A 152 8.12 7.61 -11.93
N SER A 153 7.68 8.86 -11.98
CA SER A 153 6.38 9.28 -11.46
C SER A 153 5.64 10.12 -12.49
N LEU A 154 4.35 9.84 -12.69
CA LEU A 154 3.52 10.64 -13.60
C LEU A 154 3.04 11.93 -12.93
N VAL A 155 2.65 11.86 -11.66
CA VAL A 155 2.08 12.99 -10.92
C VAL A 155 2.55 12.92 -9.48
N ASP A 156 3.23 13.96 -9.01
CA ASP A 156 3.59 14.10 -7.60
C ASP A 156 3.01 15.39 -7.02
N PHE A 157 2.37 15.29 -5.85
CA PHE A 157 1.91 16.42 -5.05
C PHE A 157 2.52 16.33 -3.65
N GLY A 158 3.30 17.33 -3.26
CA GLY A 158 3.90 17.29 -1.92
C GLY A 158 4.78 18.47 -1.54
N VAL A 159 5.40 18.41 -0.37
CA VAL A 159 6.38 19.43 0.03
C VAL A 159 7.68 19.22 -0.73
N MET A 160 8.14 17.98 -0.79
CA MET A 160 9.32 17.55 -1.54
C MET A 160 8.95 16.41 -2.50
N ASN A 161 9.21 16.61 -3.78
CA ASN A 161 9.01 15.61 -4.82
C ASN A 161 10.34 15.30 -5.51
N TYR A 162 10.71 14.03 -5.54
CA TYR A 162 11.86 13.54 -6.29
C TYR A 162 11.44 12.39 -7.19
N ALA A 163 11.80 12.46 -8.47
CA ALA A 163 11.69 11.32 -9.37
C ALA A 163 12.76 11.39 -10.47
N LYS A 164 13.39 10.27 -10.82
CA LYS A 164 14.37 10.27 -11.94
C LYS A 164 13.73 10.75 -13.24
N THR A 165 12.52 10.28 -13.56
CA THR A 165 11.68 10.82 -14.64
C THR A 165 10.35 11.28 -14.06
N ALA A 166 9.94 12.51 -14.37
CA ALA A 166 8.68 13.07 -13.89
C ALA A 166 7.88 13.70 -15.04
N LYS A 167 6.54 13.54 -15.02
CA LYS A 167 5.66 14.25 -15.98
C LYS A 167 5.04 15.50 -15.37
N PHE A 168 4.50 15.43 -14.16
CA PHE A 168 3.97 16.58 -13.44
C PHE A 168 4.39 16.54 -11.97
N GLN A 169 4.90 17.65 -11.45
CA GLN A 169 5.19 17.77 -10.02
C GLN A 169 4.69 19.11 -9.49
N PHE A 170 4.01 19.09 -8.36
CA PHE A 170 3.58 20.27 -7.62
C PHE A 170 4.06 20.19 -6.18
N GLY A 171 4.82 21.19 -5.75
CA GLY A 171 5.35 21.20 -4.39
C GLY A 171 6.25 22.37 -4.05
N LEU A 172 6.81 22.42 -2.83
CA LEU A 172 7.78 23.48 -2.52
C LEU A 172 9.10 23.22 -3.24
N PHE A 173 9.55 21.96 -3.24
CA PHE A 173 10.78 21.52 -3.90
C PHE A 173 10.47 20.35 -4.83
N ASN A 174 10.72 20.55 -6.12
CA ASN A 174 10.57 19.51 -7.14
C ASN A 174 11.93 19.21 -7.76
N ILE A 175 12.31 17.94 -7.84
CA ILE A 175 13.60 17.49 -8.35
C ILE A 175 13.39 16.35 -9.32
N THR A 176 13.92 16.48 -10.54
CA THR A 176 13.96 15.40 -11.52
C THR A 176 15.22 15.44 -12.39
N GLU A 177 15.65 14.29 -12.88
CA GLU A 177 16.70 14.23 -13.91
C GLU A 177 16.09 14.46 -15.30
N ASN A 178 14.94 13.82 -15.56
CA ASN A 178 14.26 13.85 -16.85
C ASN A 178 12.80 14.33 -16.70
N LEU A 179 12.60 15.64 -16.83
CA LEU A 179 11.29 16.25 -16.90
C LEU A 179 10.66 16.02 -18.28
N GLN A 180 9.46 15.45 -18.30
CA GLN A 180 8.67 15.20 -19.52
C GLN A 180 7.44 16.11 -19.63
N GLY A 181 7.20 16.96 -18.65
CA GLY A 181 6.09 17.90 -18.64
C GLY A 181 6.41 19.15 -17.83
N LEU A 182 5.75 19.32 -16.69
CA LEU A 182 5.70 20.57 -15.94
C LEU A 182 6.02 20.38 -14.46
N GLN A 183 6.83 21.24 -13.89
CA GLN A 183 6.98 21.40 -12.45
C GLN A 183 6.44 22.75 -12.01
N ILE A 184 5.74 22.79 -10.88
CA ILE A 184 5.28 24.01 -10.22
C ILE A 184 5.71 23.98 -8.77
N GLY A 185 6.47 24.99 -8.34
CA GLY A 185 6.98 25.03 -6.98
C GLY A 185 7.91 26.18 -6.68
N LEU A 186 8.23 26.40 -5.40
CA LEU A 186 9.17 27.47 -5.01
C LEU A 186 10.56 27.25 -5.63
N LEU A 187 10.99 25.99 -5.70
CA LEU A 187 12.23 25.59 -6.36
C LEU A 187 11.98 24.34 -7.21
N ASN A 188 12.31 24.43 -8.49
CA ASN A 188 12.17 23.33 -9.44
C ASN A 188 13.51 23.02 -10.09
N TYR A 189 14.05 21.84 -9.83
CA TYR A 189 15.24 21.30 -10.48
C TYR A 189 14.84 20.25 -11.54
N ALA A 190 15.34 20.45 -12.76
CA ALA A 190 15.25 19.50 -13.85
C ALA A 190 16.57 19.48 -14.62
N GLU A 191 17.30 18.35 -14.62
CA GLU A 191 18.60 18.28 -15.31
C GLU A 191 18.49 18.54 -16.82
N ASN A 192 17.39 18.10 -17.43
CA ASN A 192 17.02 18.35 -18.83
C ASN A 192 16.09 19.57 -19.04
N GLY A 193 15.87 20.41 -18.03
CA GLY A 193 15.03 21.61 -18.12
C GLY A 193 15.67 22.69 -19.00
N VAL A 194 14.88 23.68 -19.43
CA VAL A 194 15.39 24.88 -20.15
C VAL A 194 16.53 25.54 -19.38
N VAL A 195 16.33 25.66 -18.06
CA VAL A 195 17.34 26.03 -17.07
C VAL A 195 17.25 25.00 -15.95
N LYS A 196 18.40 24.55 -15.44
CA LYS A 196 18.45 23.47 -14.45
C LYS A 196 17.66 23.76 -13.19
N ILE A 197 17.62 25.01 -12.75
CA ILE A 197 16.88 25.47 -11.57
C ILE A 197 16.02 26.67 -11.97
N LEU A 198 14.71 26.59 -11.76
CA LEU A 198 13.77 27.70 -11.93
C LEU A 198 12.83 27.85 -10.73
N PRO A 199 12.57 29.08 -10.27
CA PRO A 199 11.49 29.32 -9.32
C PRO A 199 10.12 29.27 -10.01
N LEU A 200 9.09 28.94 -9.25
CA LEU A 200 7.67 28.91 -9.63
C LEU A 200 7.31 27.84 -10.67
N ILE A 201 7.95 27.83 -11.85
CA ILE A 201 7.60 26.95 -12.97
C ILE A 201 8.87 26.45 -13.68
N ASN A 202 8.93 25.16 -14.01
CA ASN A 202 9.94 24.59 -14.92
C ASN A 202 9.30 23.60 -15.91
N PHE A 203 9.86 23.49 -17.12
CA PHE A 203 9.38 22.62 -18.19
C PHE A 203 10.54 22.22 -19.10
N LYS A 204 10.33 21.14 -19.86
CA LYS A 204 11.31 20.66 -20.85
C LYS A 204 11.37 21.61 -22.05
N HIS A 205 12.58 21.91 -22.53
CA HIS A 205 12.77 22.53 -23.85
C HIS A 205 12.46 21.48 -24.94
N SER A 206 11.37 21.66 -25.71
CA SER A 206 11.19 20.91 -26.95
C SER A 206 11.89 21.67 -28.07
N PHE A 207 12.83 21.01 -28.75
CA PHE A 207 13.18 21.41 -30.12
C PHE A 207 12.07 20.98 -31.07
#